data_AF-A0A2E2TR81-F1
#
_entry.id   AF-A0A2E2TR81-F1
#
_cell.length_a   1.000
_cell.length_b   1.000
_cell.length_c   1.000
_cell.angle_alpha   90.00
_cell.angle_beta   90.00
_cell.angle_gamma   90.00
#
_symmetry.space_group_name_H-M   'P 1'
#
loop_
_entity.id
_entity.type
_entity.pdbx_description
1 polymer ?
#
loop_
_entity_poly.entity_id
_entity_poly.type
_entity_poly.pdbx_seq_one_letter_code
_entity_poly.pdbx_strand_id
1 'polypeptide(L)'
;MRHFRSFIFFIFSIAAMTLISCGDDDDSVADDPTEQTEEEKQLKSLSASVWTMSSITLDGADVTTNFSGLVLTINSDKTYSTNGSYDPVWPSSGSFTFGSDINTLTRDDGV
;
A
#
# COMPACT_ATOMS: atom_id res chain seq x y z
N MET A 1 -10.41 52.03 -49.20
CA MET A 1 -10.83 50.82 -49.94
C MET A 1 -10.21 50.83 -51.33
N ARG A 2 -9.94 49.63 -51.87
CA ARG A 2 -9.62 49.30 -53.27
C ARG A 2 -8.14 49.24 -53.66
N HIS A 3 -7.48 48.13 -53.30
CA HIS A 3 -6.75 47.32 -54.28
C HIS A 3 -6.94 45.83 -53.95
N PHE A 4 -8.20 45.47 -53.72
CA PHE A 4 -8.71 44.10 -53.83
C PHE A 4 -8.70 43.76 -55.33
N ARG A 5 -7.56 43.34 -55.87
CA ARG A 5 -7.37 42.82 -57.23
C ARG A 5 -5.88 42.54 -57.45
N SER A 6 -5.49 41.29 -57.22
CA SER A 6 -4.38 40.55 -57.85
C SER A 6 -3.82 39.56 -56.81
N PHE A 7 -4.66 38.76 -56.14
CA PHE A 7 -4.90 37.37 -56.54
C PHE A 7 -4.17 36.94 -57.82
N ILE A 8 -3.50 35.79 -57.73
CA ILE A 8 -2.83 35.03 -58.82
C ILE A 8 -1.33 35.29 -58.99
N PHE A 9 -0.59 34.17 -58.92
CA PHE A 9 0.88 33.95 -59.01
C PHE A 9 1.63 34.28 -57.72
N PHE A 10 1.87 33.34 -56.80
CA PHE A 10 2.84 32.24 -56.95
C PHE A 10 2.57 31.27 -55.77
N ILE A 11 1.74 30.24 -55.94
CA ILE A 11 2.21 28.87 -56.21
C ILE A 11 3.56 28.56 -55.55
N PHE A 12 3.46 27.80 -54.45
CA PHE A 12 4.09 26.49 -54.30
C PHE A 12 5.61 26.44 -54.07
N SER A 13 6.01 25.62 -53.10
CA SER A 13 7.35 25.51 -52.48
C SER A 13 7.53 26.57 -51.41
N ILE A 14 7.59 26.24 -50.13
CA ILE A 14 8.60 25.34 -49.57
C ILE A 14 7.98 24.55 -48.43
N ALA A 15 8.07 23.24 -48.57
CA ALA A 15 7.83 22.29 -47.51
C ALA A 15 8.94 22.34 -46.47
N ALA A 16 8.56 21.88 -45.28
CA ALA A 16 9.38 21.27 -44.24
C ALA A 16 9.93 22.18 -43.12
N MET A 17 9.71 21.65 -41.91
CA MET A 17 10.41 21.93 -40.65
C MET A 17 9.95 23.22 -39.95
N THR A 18 9.46 23.22 -38.71
CA THR A 18 9.81 22.40 -37.55
C THR A 18 8.65 22.36 -36.54
N LEU A 19 8.44 21.20 -35.92
CA LEU A 19 7.73 21.08 -34.66
C LEU A 19 8.65 21.60 -33.55
N ILE A 20 8.33 22.72 -32.93
CA ILE A 20 8.76 23.02 -31.56
C ILE A 20 7.51 23.37 -30.77
N SER A 21 7.14 22.37 -29.98
CA SER A 21 6.21 22.41 -28.87
C SER A 21 6.54 23.57 -27.92
N CYS A 22 5.54 24.42 -27.69
CA CYS A 22 5.27 25.00 -26.37
C CYS A 22 3.87 25.62 -26.46
N GLY A 23 2.87 24.80 -26.16
CA GLY A 23 1.47 25.22 -26.04
C GLY A 23 1.04 24.96 -24.61
N ASP A 24 0.97 26.05 -23.86
CA ASP A 24 0.15 26.24 -22.67
C ASP A 24 -1.30 25.82 -22.99
N ASP A 25 -1.83 24.88 -22.20
CA ASP A 25 -3.22 24.69 -21.79
C ASP A 25 -3.52 23.19 -21.50
N ASP A 26 -4.21 23.01 -20.38
CA ASP A 26 -5.12 21.91 -20.05
C ASP A 26 -4.70 20.84 -19.02
N ASP A 27 -5.58 20.74 -18.03
CA ASP A 27 -5.94 19.62 -17.17
C ASP A 27 -4.89 18.53 -16.86
N SER A 28 -4.50 18.48 -15.59
CA SER A 28 -5.02 17.46 -14.68
C SER A 28 -4.28 17.57 -13.35
N VAL A 29 -5.03 17.72 -12.26
CA VAL A 29 -4.58 17.18 -10.97
C VAL A 29 -4.51 15.68 -11.20
N ALA A 30 -3.36 15.21 -11.66
CA ALA A 30 -3.01 13.81 -11.53
C ALA A 30 -3.02 13.56 -10.03
N ASP A 31 -4.06 12.86 -9.58
CA ASP A 31 -4.08 12.15 -8.32
C ASP A 31 -2.88 11.20 -8.36
N ASP A 32 -1.71 11.70 -7.96
CA ASP A 32 -0.54 10.88 -7.73
C ASP A 32 -0.95 9.88 -6.67
N PRO A 33 -0.96 8.56 -6.95
CA PRO A 33 -1.39 7.59 -5.97
C PRO A 33 -0.50 7.79 -4.75
N THR A 34 -1.07 8.29 -3.64
CA THR A 34 -0.32 8.48 -2.40
C THR A 34 0.39 7.17 -2.09
N GLU A 35 1.72 7.17 -2.20
CA GLU A 35 2.51 5.97 -1.99
C GLU A 35 2.20 5.44 -0.58
N GLN A 36 1.73 4.20 -0.51
CA GLN A 36 1.47 3.54 0.78
C GLN A 36 2.78 3.46 1.56
N THR A 37 2.71 3.80 2.84
CA THR A 37 3.79 3.56 3.78
C THR A 37 4.10 2.07 3.88
N GLU A 38 5.32 1.72 4.28
CA GLU A 38 5.71 0.32 4.49
C GLU A 38 4.83 -0.36 5.54
N GLU A 39 4.37 0.38 6.54
CA GLU A 39 3.44 -0.09 7.56
C GLU A 39 2.08 -0.45 6.96
N GLU A 40 1.53 0.40 6.09
CA GLU A 40 0.26 0.12 5.41
C GLU A 40 0.37 -1.10 4.47
N LYS A 41 1.49 -1.24 3.77
CA LYS A 41 1.76 -2.42 2.92
C LYS A 41 1.83 -3.70 3.76
N GLN A 42 2.54 -3.66 4.89
CA GLN A 42 2.65 -4.81 5.78
C GLN A 42 1.31 -5.16 6.42
N LEU A 43 0.58 -4.18 6.94
CA LEU A 43 -0.72 -4.38 7.56
C LEU A 43 -1.70 -5.00 6.56
N LYS A 44 -1.73 -4.48 5.33
CA LYS A 44 -2.54 -5.03 4.24
C LYS A 44 -2.17 -6.47 3.91
N SER A 45 -0.87 -6.79 3.89
CA SER A 45 -0.38 -8.15 3.67
C SER A 45 -0.80 -9.10 4.80
N LEU A 46 -0.60 -8.71 6.05
CA LEU A 46 -0.94 -9.50 7.24
C LEU A 46 -2.45 -9.72 7.35
N SER A 47 -3.27 -8.71 7.06
CA SER A 47 -4.73 -8.80 7.16
C SER A 47 -5.40 -9.52 5.99
N ALA A 48 -4.65 -9.85 4.93
CA ALA A 48 -5.19 -10.56 3.76
C ALA A 48 -5.42 -12.06 4.00
N SER A 49 -4.97 -12.60 5.13
CA SER A 49 -5.02 -14.03 5.42
C SER A 49 -5.22 -14.33 6.89
N VAL A 50 -5.71 -15.54 7.14
CA VAL A 50 -5.78 -16.13 8.47
C VAL A 50 -4.53 -16.98 8.69
N TRP A 51 -3.86 -16.79 9.83
CA TRP A 51 -2.55 -17.36 10.12
C TRP A 51 -2.69 -18.57 11.05
N THR A 52 -2.51 -19.77 10.51
CA THR A 52 -2.38 -20.98 11.33
C THR A 52 -0.94 -21.13 11.79
N MET A 53 -0.71 -21.10 13.10
CA MET A 53 0.64 -21.15 13.66
C MET A 53 1.25 -22.55 13.53
N SER A 54 2.49 -22.60 13.03
CA SER A 54 3.23 -23.83 12.81
C SER A 54 4.37 -24.03 13.81
N SER A 55 4.91 -22.94 14.36
CA SER A 55 5.95 -22.97 15.39
C SER A 55 5.80 -21.76 16.30
N ILE A 56 5.91 -21.97 17.61
CA ILE A 56 5.82 -20.94 18.63
C ILE A 56 6.93 -21.16 19.64
N THR A 57 7.69 -20.11 19.91
CA THR A 57 8.72 -20.09 20.94
C THR A 57 8.36 -19.10 22.04
N LEU A 58 8.72 -19.43 23.28
CA LEU A 58 8.62 -18.55 24.43
C LEU A 58 9.98 -18.59 25.16
N ASP A 59 10.62 -17.43 25.27
CA ASP A 59 11.97 -17.29 25.86
C ASP A 59 13.01 -18.25 25.27
N GLY A 60 12.89 -18.53 23.96
CA GLY A 60 13.77 -19.42 23.22
C GLY A 60 13.47 -20.91 23.36
N ALA A 61 12.48 -21.31 24.17
CA ALA A 61 12.00 -22.68 24.23
C ALA A 61 10.85 -22.91 23.24
N ASP A 62 10.83 -24.06 22.58
CA ASP A 62 9.70 -24.48 21.74
C ASP A 62 8.49 -24.85 22.63
N VAL A 63 7.38 -24.17 22.40
CA VAL A 63 6.09 -24.38 23.10
C VAL A 63 4.97 -24.67 22.12
N THR A 64 5.28 -25.04 20.88
CA THR A 64 4.30 -25.25 19.79
C THR A 64 3.18 -26.21 20.19
N THR A 65 3.48 -27.25 20.98
CA THR A 65 2.46 -28.21 21.44
C THR A 65 1.41 -27.57 22.37
N ASN A 66 1.79 -26.57 23.16
CA ASN A 66 0.88 -25.86 24.08
C ASN A 66 -0.15 -24.99 23.34
N PHE A 67 0.19 -24.57 22.11
CA PHE A 67 -0.62 -23.70 21.27
C PHE A 67 -1.06 -24.42 19.99
N SER A 68 -1.17 -25.74 20.04
CA SER A 68 -1.57 -26.53 18.88
C SER A 68 -2.92 -26.07 18.35
N GLY A 69 -2.99 -25.81 17.04
CA GLY A 69 -4.20 -25.31 16.39
C GLY A 69 -4.51 -23.84 16.66
N LEU A 70 -3.56 -23.06 17.20
CA LEU A 70 -3.70 -21.60 17.29
C LEU A 70 -3.81 -21.00 15.89
N VAL A 71 -4.89 -20.25 15.71
CA VAL A 71 -5.17 -19.45 14.53
C VAL A 71 -5.21 -18.00 14.92
N LEU A 72 -4.41 -17.16 14.27
CA LEU A 72 -4.35 -15.72 14.46
C LEU A 72 -4.96 -15.01 13.24
N THR A 73 -5.80 -14.03 13.50
CA THR A 73 -6.33 -13.11 12.49
C THR A 73 -5.86 -11.70 12.82
N ILE A 74 -5.20 -11.06 11.86
CA ILE A 74 -4.79 -9.65 11.95
C ILE A 74 -5.79 -8.81 11.18
N ASN A 75 -6.32 -7.75 11.79
CA ASN A 75 -7.28 -6.85 11.17
C ASN A 75 -6.61 -5.57 10.68
N SER A 76 -7.19 -4.94 9.67
CA SER A 76 -6.68 -3.69 9.08
C SER A 76 -6.75 -2.48 10.01
N ASP A 77 -7.43 -2.59 11.15
CA ASP A 77 -7.54 -1.55 12.18
C ASP A 77 -6.54 -1.72 13.34
N LYS A 78 -5.49 -2.53 13.13
CA LYS A 78 -4.44 -2.84 14.13
C LYS A 78 -4.96 -3.59 15.36
N THR A 79 -6.00 -4.39 15.17
CA THR A 79 -6.48 -5.36 16.14
C THR A 79 -6.16 -6.78 15.70
N TYR A 80 -6.19 -7.72 16.64
CA TYR A 80 -6.06 -9.15 16.36
C TYR A 80 -7.14 -9.96 17.08
N SER A 81 -7.39 -11.16 16.56
CA SER A 81 -8.18 -12.18 17.25
C SER A 81 -7.57 -13.56 17.06
N THR A 82 -7.86 -14.45 18.00
CA THR A 82 -7.51 -15.87 17.92
C THR A 82 -8.78 -16.72 17.92
N ASN A 83 -8.65 -18.00 17.57
CA ASN A 83 -9.76 -18.96 17.61
C ASN A 83 -10.22 -19.38 19.03
N GLY A 84 -9.67 -18.77 20.08
CA GLY A 84 -10.00 -19.05 21.47
C GLY A 84 -8.97 -18.41 22.42
N SER A 85 -9.25 -18.40 23.73
CA SER A 85 -8.24 -17.94 24.69
C SER A 85 -7.19 -19.04 24.92
N TYR A 86 -5.93 -18.70 24.76
CA TYR A 86 -4.77 -19.51 25.12
C TYR A 86 -4.12 -18.90 26.36
N ASP A 87 -4.96 -18.70 27.38
CA ASP A 87 -4.60 -18.12 28.67
C ASP A 87 -3.46 -18.90 29.37
N PRO A 88 -2.56 -18.21 30.08
CA PRO A 88 -2.54 -16.75 30.32
C PRO A 88 -1.79 -15.95 29.25
N VAL A 89 -1.28 -16.58 28.19
CA VAL A 89 -0.27 -15.97 27.30
C VAL A 89 -0.90 -15.25 26.11
N TRP A 90 -1.98 -15.80 25.55
CA TRP A 90 -2.65 -15.25 24.38
C TRP A 90 -4.15 -15.05 24.64
N PRO A 91 -4.62 -13.81 24.81
CA PRO A 91 -6.04 -13.54 24.92
C PRO A 91 -6.73 -13.80 23.57
N SER A 92 -8.06 -13.94 23.60
CA SER A 92 -8.86 -14.19 22.39
C SER A 92 -8.82 -13.05 21.37
N SER A 93 -8.46 -11.84 21.82
CA SER A 93 -8.37 -10.63 20.99
C SER A 93 -7.63 -9.53 21.74
N GLY A 94 -7.10 -8.57 20.99
CA GLY A 94 -6.48 -7.36 21.52
C GLY A 94 -6.09 -6.40 20.41
N SER A 95 -5.30 -5.40 20.75
CA SER A 95 -4.69 -4.47 19.80
C SER A 95 -3.18 -4.61 19.76
N PHE A 96 -2.56 -4.12 18.69
CA PHE A 96 -1.10 -4.15 18.56
C PHE A 96 -0.56 -2.88 17.89
N THR A 97 0.74 -2.66 18.05
CA THR A 97 1.53 -1.67 17.32
C THR A 97 2.68 -2.37 16.61
N PHE A 98 3.08 -1.89 15.45
CA PHE A 98 4.35 -2.31 14.85
C PHE A 98 5.52 -1.83 15.70
N GLY A 99 6.50 -2.71 15.89
CA GLY A 99 7.75 -2.38 16.55
C GLY A 99 8.68 -1.57 15.64
N SER A 100 9.90 -1.36 16.11
CA SER A 100 10.97 -0.72 15.31
C SER A 100 11.29 -1.49 14.03
N ASP A 101 11.13 -2.82 14.08
CA ASP A 101 11.16 -3.71 12.93
C ASP A 101 9.73 -4.00 12.48
N ILE A 102 9.46 -3.85 11.18
CA ILE A 102 8.11 -3.96 10.62
C ILE A 102 7.52 -5.39 10.68
N ASN A 103 8.34 -6.39 10.96
CA ASN A 103 7.92 -7.78 11.16
C ASN A 103 7.70 -8.12 12.63
N THR A 104 7.89 -7.15 13.52
CA THR A 104 7.63 -7.31 14.96
C THR A 104 6.35 -6.54 15.32
N LEU A 105 5.44 -7.22 16.02
CA LEU A 105 4.25 -6.61 16.60
C LEU A 105 4.39 -6.63 18.11
N THR A 106 4.02 -5.54 18.76
CA THR A 106 3.87 -5.46 20.23
C THR A 106 2.40 -5.33 20.54
N ARG A 107 1.88 -6.24 21.36
CA ARG A 107 0.48 -6.23 21.79
C ARG A 107 0.27 -5.17 22.87
N ASP A 108 -0.98 -4.79 23.04
CA ASP A 108 -1.42 -3.83 24.07
C ASP A 108 -1.17 -4.25 25.52
N ASP A 109 -0.97 -5.54 25.77
CA ASP A 109 -0.54 -6.06 27.07
C ASP A 109 0.98 -6.06 27.29
N GLY A 110 1.75 -5.53 26.33
CA GLY A 110 3.19 -5.31 26.45
C GLY A 110 4.07 -6.51 26.06
N VAL A 111 3.47 -7.55 25.46
CA VAL A 111 4.18 -8.70 24.86
C VAL A 111 4.52 -8.45 23.40
#